data_AF-A0A6N7MFJ2-F1
#
_entry.id   AF-A0A6N7MFJ2-F1
#
_cell.length_a   1.000
_cell.length_b   1.000
_cell.length_c   1.000
_cell.angle_alpha   90.00
_cell.angle_beta   90.00
_cell.angle_gamma   90.00
#
_symmetry.space_group_name_H-M   'P 1'
#
loop_
_entity.id
_entity.type
_entity.pdbx_description
1 polymer ?
#
loop_
_entity_poly.entity_id
_entity_poly.type
_entity_poly.pdbx_seq_one_letter_code
_entity_poly.pdbx_strand_id
1 'polypeptide(L)'
;RAFIEKKTGFRKPVSCCIFPVRVKKYNDFEGINYEKWDICKPARELGAKLNIPVYRFLKDPLKRKYGKKWYKQLEIAADEVLKKRTD
;
A
#
# COMPACT_ATOMS: atom_id res chain seq x y z
N ARG A 1 5.93 -14.99 3.68
CA ARG A 1 5.21 -16.26 3.47
C ARG A 1 5.40 -17.20 4.65
N ALA A 2 6.64 -17.47 5.11
CA ALA A 2 6.93 -18.33 6.27
C ALA A 2 6.00 -18.17 7.49
N PHE A 3 5.71 -16.95 7.96
CA PHE A 3 4.77 -16.72 9.07
C PHE A 3 3.32 -17.15 8.75
N ILE A 4 2.85 -16.87 7.53
CA ILE A 4 1.50 -17.25 7.08
C ILE A 4 1.39 -18.77 7.00
N GLU A 5 2.48 -19.42 6.59
CA GLU A 5 2.61 -20.87 6.51
C GLU A 5 2.93 -21.53 7.87
N LYS A 6 2.90 -20.78 8.98
CA LYS A 6 3.21 -21.26 10.34
C LYS A 6 4.59 -21.91 10.51
N LYS A 7 5.51 -21.69 9.57
CA LYS A 7 6.90 -22.20 9.62
C LYS A 7 7.78 -21.41 10.60
N THR A 8 7.32 -20.25 11.04
CA THR A 8 8.02 -19.40 12.02
C THR A 8 7.00 -18.59 12.82
N GLY A 9 7.30 -18.35 14.11
CA GLY A 9 6.55 -17.42 14.95
C GLY A 9 6.82 -15.94 14.62
N PHE A 10 7.84 -15.64 13.82
CA PHE A 10 8.22 -14.27 13.49
C PHE A 10 7.40 -13.71 12.33
N ARG A 11 6.57 -12.70 12.61
CA ARG A 11 5.83 -11.94 11.59
C ARG A 11 6.64 -10.74 11.12
N LYS A 12 6.80 -10.57 9.80
CA LYS A 12 7.48 -9.40 9.23
C LYS A 12 6.88 -8.06 9.75
N PRO A 13 7.73 -7.07 10.05
CA PRO A 13 7.29 -5.73 10.46
C PRO A 13 6.34 -5.08 9.46
N VAL A 14 5.44 -4.23 9.96
CA VAL A 14 4.45 -3.52 9.12
C VAL A 14 5.13 -2.67 8.05
N SER A 15 6.18 -1.94 8.42
CA SER A 15 6.97 -1.09 7.52
C SER A 15 7.50 -1.86 6.30
N CYS A 16 7.97 -3.09 6.50
CA CYS A 16 8.44 -3.95 5.42
C CYS A 16 7.29 -4.45 4.54
N CYS A 17 6.13 -4.74 5.14
CA CYS A 17 4.98 -5.25 4.41
C CYS A 17 4.27 -4.19 3.57
N ILE A 18 4.40 -2.90 3.90
CA ILE A 18 3.81 -1.80 3.13
C ILE A 18 4.75 -1.21 2.08
N PHE A 19 6.01 -1.65 1.97
CA PHE A 19 6.90 -1.17 0.91
C PHE A 19 6.28 -1.44 -0.47
N PRO A 20 6.26 -0.46 -1.41
CA PRO A 20 7.03 0.80 -1.47
C PRO A 20 6.41 2.03 -0.77
N VAL A 21 5.36 1.87 0.03
CA VAL A 21 4.80 2.98 0.82
C VAL A 21 5.65 3.25 2.06
N ARG A 22 6.03 4.52 2.25
CA ARG A 22 6.73 5.05 3.42
C ARG A 22 5.83 6.00 4.18
N VAL A 23 6.01 6.02 5.49
CA VAL A 23 5.18 6.82 6.38
C VAL A 23 6.08 7.79 7.12
N LYS A 24 5.81 9.08 6.95
CA LYS A 24 6.48 10.16 7.66
C LYS A 24 5.50 10.72 8.69
N LYS A 25 5.91 10.75 9.95
CA LYS A 25 5.09 11.29 11.04
C LYS A 25 5.29 12.80 11.11
N TYR A 26 4.18 13.53 11.13
CA TYR A 26 4.11 14.94 11.48
C TYR A 26 3.40 15.07 12.82
N ASN A 27 3.38 16.28 13.38
CA ASN A 27 2.79 16.53 14.70
C ASN A 27 1.30 16.13 14.74
N ASP A 28 0.55 16.48 13.68
CA ASP A 28 -0.91 16.30 13.66
C ASP A 28 -1.38 15.12 12.78
N PHE A 29 -0.51 14.59 11.92
CA PHE A 29 -0.89 13.55 10.97
C PHE A 29 0.28 12.69 10.49
N GLU A 30 -0.05 11.54 9.85
CA GLU A 30 0.93 10.72 9.14
C GLU A 30 0.85 10.98 7.63
N GLY A 31 1.95 11.39 7.01
CA GLY A 31 2.09 11.46 5.56
C GLY A 31 2.44 10.10 4.99
N ILE A 32 1.59 9.59 4.10
CA ILE A 32 1.75 8.30 3.43
C ILE A 32 2.26 8.55 2.01
N ASN A 33 3.52 8.21 1.77
CA ASN A 33 4.22 8.55 0.53
C ASN A 33 4.61 7.28 -0.23
N TYR A 34 4.44 7.29 -1.55
CA TYR A 34 4.96 6.25 -2.42
C TYR A 34 6.43 6.53 -2.74
N GLU A 35 7.32 5.63 -2.34
CA GLU A 35 8.74 5.73 -2.62
C GLU A 35 9.07 5.12 -3.99
N LYS A 36 9.70 5.92 -4.86
CA LYS A 36 10.10 5.49 -6.21
C LYS A 36 11.59 5.18 -6.23
N TRP A 37 11.92 3.92 -6.49
CA TRP A 37 13.28 3.49 -6.74
C TRP A 37 13.42 2.99 -8.18
N ASP A 38 14.61 3.16 -8.76
CA ASP A 38 14.89 2.74 -10.13
C ASP A 38 14.84 1.23 -10.28
N ILE A 39 15.32 0.49 -9.27
CA ILE A 39 15.23 -0.98 -9.24
C ILE A 39 13.79 -1.50 -9.26
N CYS A 40 12.81 -0.67 -8.88
CA CYS A 40 11.40 -1.03 -8.89
C CYS A 40 10.73 -0.78 -10.26
N LYS A 41 11.47 -0.31 -11.27
CA LYS A 41 10.95 -0.03 -12.61
C LYS A 41 10.20 -1.23 -13.23
N PRO A 42 10.73 -2.48 -13.21
CA PRO A 42 10.02 -3.62 -13.78
C PRO A 42 8.69 -3.91 -13.08
N ALA A 43 8.65 -3.74 -11.75
CA ALA A 43 7.42 -3.93 -10.97
C ALA A 43 6.37 -2.87 -11.29
N ARG A 44 6.78 -1.61 -11.54
CA ARG A 44 5.88 -0.54 -11.97
C ARG A 44 5.31 -0.80 -13.35
N GLU A 45 6.12 -1.25 -14.29
CA GLU A 45 5.68 -1.60 -15.65
C GLU A 45 4.65 -2.74 -15.62
N LEU A 46 4.90 -3.79 -14.83
CA LEU A 46 3.94 -4.87 -14.65
C LEU A 46 2.65 -4.39 -14.00
N GLY A 47 2.74 -3.58 -12.94
CA GLY A 47 1.56 -3.02 -12.26
C GLY A 47 0.71 -2.14 -13.19
N ALA A 48 1.35 -1.36 -14.06
CA ALA A 48 0.67 -0.56 -15.08
C ALA A 48 -0.04 -1.45 -16.11
N LYS A 49 0.61 -2.51 -16.61
CA LYS A 49 -0.01 -3.48 -17.54
C LYS A 49 -1.22 -4.18 -16.93
N LEU A 50 -1.15 -4.54 -15.64
CA LEU A 50 -2.25 -5.18 -14.92
C LEU A 50 -3.33 -4.20 -14.46
N ASN A 51 -3.10 -2.90 -14.62
CA ASN A 51 -3.97 -1.82 -14.13
C ASN A 51 -4.30 -1.94 -12.62
N ILE A 52 -3.30 -2.37 -11.81
CA ILE A 52 -3.48 -2.55 -10.37
C ILE A 52 -2.85 -1.36 -9.63
N PRO A 53 -3.64 -0.54 -8.93
CA PRO A 53 -3.08 0.55 -8.13
C PRO A 53 -2.40 0.02 -6.86
N VAL A 54 -1.36 0.74 -6.43
CA VAL A 54 -0.48 0.33 -5.31
C VAL A 54 -1.26 0.08 -4.01
N TYR A 55 -2.27 0.89 -3.71
CA TYR A 55 -3.06 0.72 -2.48
C TYR A 55 -3.86 -0.60 -2.45
N ARG A 56 -4.29 -1.10 -3.62
CA ARG A 56 -4.97 -2.41 -3.73
C ARG A 56 -3.97 -3.56 -3.61
N PHE A 57 -2.78 -3.42 -4.17
CA PHE A 57 -1.70 -4.40 -3.97
C PHE A 57 -1.31 -4.55 -2.49
N LEU A 58 -1.34 -3.44 -1.74
CA LEU A 58 -1.00 -3.39 -0.31
C LEU A 58 -2.22 -3.49 0.62
N LYS A 59 -3.34 -4.07 0.15
CA LYS A 59 -4.61 -4.16 0.90
C LYS A 59 -4.46 -4.73 2.30
N ASP A 60 -3.91 -5.93 2.43
CA ASP A 60 -3.74 -6.60 3.72
C ASP A 60 -2.79 -5.87 4.69
N PRO A 61 -1.58 -5.45 4.28
CA PRO A 61 -0.69 -4.74 5.19
C PRO A 61 -1.19 -3.35 5.57
N LEU A 62 -1.90 -2.64 4.69
CA LEU A 62 -2.54 -1.36 5.03
C LEU A 62 -3.71 -1.55 6.01
N LYS A 63 -4.56 -2.55 5.79
CA LYS A 63 -5.63 -2.92 6.75
C LYS A 63 -5.06 -3.35 8.11
N ARG A 64 -3.92 -4.03 8.12
CA ARG A 64 -3.23 -4.41 9.36
C ARG A 64 -2.71 -3.20 10.11
N LYS A 65 -2.22 -2.17 9.41
CA LYS A 65 -1.66 -0.97 10.02
C LYS A 65 -2.73 0.01 10.52
N TYR A 66 -3.68 0.35 9.66
CA TYR A 66 -4.64 1.44 9.89
C TYR A 66 -6.08 0.97 10.14
N GLY A 67 -6.33 -0.33 9.99
CA GLY A 67 -7.65 -0.92 10.19
C GLY A 67 -8.53 -0.93 8.93
N LYS A 68 -9.61 -1.71 9.00
CA LYS A 68 -10.54 -1.92 7.88
C LYS A 68 -11.33 -0.66 7.53
N LYS A 69 -11.73 0.14 8.54
CA LYS A 69 -12.51 1.37 8.34
C LYS A 69 -11.71 2.41 7.54
N TRP A 70 -10.46 2.63 7.94
CA TRP A 70 -9.54 3.53 7.24
C TRP A 70 -9.31 3.11 5.78
N TYR A 71 -9.06 1.82 5.55
CA TYR A 71 -8.84 1.32 4.19
C TYR A 71 -10.08 1.49 3.29
N LYS A 72 -11.30 1.36 3.85
CA LYS A 72 -12.54 1.64 3.11
C LYS A 72 -12.65 3.11 2.72
N GLN A 73 -12.26 4.04 3.60
CA GLN A 73 -12.21 5.47 3.28
C GLN A 73 -11.20 5.76 2.16
N LEU A 74 -10.05 5.08 2.18
CA LEU A 74 -9.05 5.17 1.10
C LEU A 74 -9.61 4.69 -0.24
N GLU A 75 -10.34 3.56 -0.26
CA GLU A 75 -10.99 3.06 -1.48
C GLU A 75 -11.98 4.08 -2.05
N ILE A 76 -12.84 4.65 -1.22
CA ILE A 76 -13.81 5.69 -1.63
C ILE A 76 -13.08 6.91 -2.21
N ALA A 77 -12.06 7.42 -1.50
CA ALA A 77 -11.30 8.57 -1.97
C ALA A 77 -10.56 8.29 -3.29
N ALA A 78 -10.01 7.08 -3.45
CA ALA A 78 -9.34 6.68 -4.68
C ALA A 78 -10.30 6.58 -5.86
N ASP A 79 -11.51 6.04 -5.66
CA ASP A 79 -12.52 5.94 -6.71
C ASP A 79 -12.96 7.33 -7.20
N GLU A 80 -13.14 8.30 -6.29
CA GLU A 80 -13.45 9.69 -6.64
C GLU A 80 -12.31 10.37 -7.43
N VAL A 81 -11.05 10.12 -7.05
CA VAL A 81 -9.88 10.63 -7.79
C VAL A 81 -9.78 10.02 -9.19
N LEU A 82 -10.12 8.73 -9.33
CA LEU A 82 -10.08 8.04 -10.62
C LEU A 82 -11.19 8.53 -11.56
N LYS A 83 -12.41 8.78 -11.06
CA LYS A 83 -13.49 9.38 -11.84
C LYS A 83 -13.05 10.72 -12.45
N LYS A 84 -12.54 11.64 -11.63
CA LYS A 84 -12.06 12.97 -12.05
C LYS A 84 -10.91 12.98 -13.04
N ARG A 85 -10.17 11.87 -13.21
CA ARG A 85 -9.09 11.76 -14.19
C ARG A 85 -9.57 11.31 -15.57
N THR A 86 -10.83 10.88 -15.67
CA THR A 86 -11.44 10.36 -16.90
C THR A 86 -12.26 11.44 -17.62
N ASP A 87 -12.51 12.58 -16.96
CA ASP A 87 -13.11 13.81 -17.51
C ASP A 87 -12.03 14.75 -18.05
#